data_AF-A0A3D8VPI2-F1
#
_entry.id   AF-A0A3D8VPI2-F1
#
_cell.length_a   1.000
_cell.length_b   1.000
_cell.length_c   1.000
_cell.angle_alpha   90.00
_cell.angle_beta   90.00
_cell.angle_gamma   90.00
#
_symmetry.space_group_name_H-M   'P 1'
#
loop_
_entity.id
_entity.type
_entity.pdbx_description
1 polymer ?
#
loop_
_entity_poly.entity_id
_entity_poly.type
_entity_poly.pdbx_seq_one_letter_code
_entity_poly.pdbx_strand_id
1 'polypeptide(L)'
;MRHFIGLLIVVFLCSLPLQVSATSYEKLDAQEVVDRAEVIVIGTYDFGRRSEGSEFVFDGYPFDVEAVLKGKVGEEITAGIDRFDVSWAKDFQEKGGRFMLLLENIPETDFLTPVVAANGMVQ
;
A
#
# COMPACT_ATOMS: atom_id res chain seq x y z
N MET A 1 -36.05 -35.58 -10.41
CA MET A 1 -35.59 -34.53 -11.34
C MET A 1 -35.39 -33.16 -10.70
N ARG A 2 -36.33 -32.62 -9.89
CA ARG A 2 -36.18 -31.30 -9.22
C ARG A 2 -34.90 -31.15 -8.36
N HIS A 3 -34.48 -32.19 -7.64
CA HIS A 3 -33.27 -32.15 -6.79
C HIS A 3 -31.95 -32.15 -7.59
N PHE A 4 -31.91 -32.80 -8.76
CA PHE A 4 -30.72 -32.81 -9.63
C PHE A 4 -30.47 -31.44 -10.28
N ILE A 5 -31.55 -30.72 -10.62
CA ILE A 5 -31.47 -29.37 -11.18
C ILE A 5 -30.92 -28.38 -10.14
N GLY A 6 -31.34 -28.50 -8.88
CA GLY A 6 -30.81 -27.67 -7.79
C GLY A 6 -29.31 -27.86 -7.59
N LEU A 7 -28.83 -29.11 -7.62
CA LEU A 7 -27.40 -29.42 -7.51
C LEU A 7 -26.61 -28.84 -8.70
N LEU A 8 -27.15 -28.95 -9.92
CA LEU A 8 -26.52 -28.42 -11.13
C LEU A 8 -26.40 -26.89 -11.12
N ILE A 9 -27.40 -26.19 -10.56
CA ILE A 9 -27.36 -24.74 -10.38
C ILE A 9 -26.29 -24.33 -9.36
N VAL A 10 -26.18 -25.04 -8.24
CA VAL A 10 -25.13 -24.76 -7.24
C VAL A 10 -23.74 -24.98 -7.82
N VAL A 11 -23.52 -26.09 -8.55
CA VAL A 11 -22.25 -26.37 -9.21
C VAL A 11 -21.91 -25.30 -10.26
N PHE A 12 -22.91 -24.84 -11.03
CA PHE A 12 -22.72 -23.78 -12.02
C PHE A 12 -22.42 -22.41 -11.39
N LEU A 13 -23.02 -22.09 -10.24
CA LEU A 13 -22.74 -20.85 -9.51
C LEU A 13 -21.34 -20.87 -8.86
N CYS A 14 -20.88 -22.03 -8.38
CA CYS A 14 -19.55 -22.19 -7.80
C CYS A 14 -18.43 -22.24 -8.86
N SER A 15 -18.73 -22.49 -10.13
CA SER A 15 -17.74 -22.51 -11.22
C SER A 15 -17.53 -21.16 -11.90
N LEU A 16 -18.24 -20.11 -11.46
CA LEU A 16 -17.96 -18.74 -11.90
C LEU A 16 -16.58 -18.32 -11.40
N PRO A 17 -15.63 -17.96 -12.29
CA PRO A 17 -14.31 -17.53 -11.87
C PRO A 17 -14.43 -16.18 -11.13
N LEU A 18 -14.15 -16.19 -9.83
CA LEU A 18 -13.89 -14.97 -9.09
C LEU A 18 -12.52 -14.46 -9.52
N GLN A 19 -12.46 -13.27 -10.12
CA GLN A 19 -11.19 -12.60 -10.35
C GLN A 19 -10.62 -12.20 -8.99
N VAL A 20 -9.62 -12.95 -8.53
CA VAL A 20 -8.80 -12.59 -7.38
C VAL A 20 -7.52 -11.98 -7.91
N SER A 21 -7.27 -10.70 -7.58
CA SER A 21 -5.98 -10.07 -7.82
C SER A 21 -5.13 -10.29 -6.58
N ALA A 22 -4.11 -11.14 -6.68
CA ALA A 22 -3.12 -11.32 -5.62
C ALA A 22 -1.86 -10.55 -6.02
N THR A 23 -1.58 -9.44 -5.34
CA THR A 23 -0.29 -8.76 -5.49
C THR A 23 0.78 -9.63 -4.85
N SER A 24 1.73 -10.11 -5.66
CA SER A 24 2.89 -10.84 -5.17
C SER A 24 4.06 -9.88 -5.11
N TYR A 25 4.66 -9.75 -3.93
CA TYR A 25 5.90 -9.01 -3.75
C TYR A 25 7.10 -9.96 -3.81
N GLU A 26 8.23 -9.41 -4.25
CA GLU A 26 9.53 -10.06 -4.08
C GLU A 26 9.84 -10.23 -2.59
N LYS A 27 10.50 -11.33 -2.23
CA LYS A 27 10.99 -11.54 -0.86
C LYS A 27 12.40 -10.98 -0.75
N LEU A 28 12.51 -9.86 -0.06
CA LEU A 28 13.78 -9.23 0.29
C LEU A 28 14.06 -9.39 1.78
N ASP A 29 15.33 -9.46 2.16
CA ASP A 29 15.70 -9.33 3.56
C ASP A 29 15.63 -7.85 4.03
N ALA A 30 15.71 -7.64 5.35
CA ALA A 30 15.57 -6.30 5.92
C ALA A 30 16.66 -5.34 5.45
N GLN A 31 17.89 -5.81 5.23
CA GLN A 31 18.99 -4.96 4.78
C GLN A 31 18.82 -4.61 3.30
N GLU A 32 18.37 -5.56 2.48
CA GLU A 32 18.07 -5.34 1.06
C GLU A 32 16.96 -4.30 0.87
N VAL A 33 15.91 -4.32 1.70
CA VAL A 33 14.85 -3.29 1.68
C VAL A 33 15.44 -1.91 2.00
N VAL A 34 16.29 -1.81 3.02
CA VAL A 34 16.96 -0.55 3.41
C VAL A 34 17.90 -0.05 2.33
N ASP A 35 18.64 -0.94 1.69
CA ASP A 35 19.59 -0.61 0.62
C ASP A 35 18.85 -0.10 -0.62
N ARG A 36 17.75 -0.77 -0.99
CA ARG A 36 16.89 -0.45 -2.13
C ARG A 36 16.10 0.84 -1.95
N ALA A 37 15.68 1.17 -0.73
CA ALA A 37 14.95 2.41 -0.44
C ALA A 37 15.77 3.63 -0.87
N GLU A 38 15.25 4.45 -1.77
CA GLU A 38 15.87 5.72 -2.17
C GLU A 38 15.69 6.78 -1.08
N VAL A 39 14.55 6.74 -0.40
CA VAL A 39 14.14 7.66 0.66
C VAL A 39 13.65 6.86 1.85
N ILE A 40 14.04 7.27 3.06
CA ILE A 40 13.45 6.76 4.30
C ILE A 40 13.01 7.96 5.12
N VAL A 41 11.72 8.02 5.46
CA VAL A 41 11.11 9.14 6.20
C VAL A 41 10.25 8.66 7.35
N ILE A 42 10.05 9.54 8.33
CA ILE A 42 9.04 9.41 9.37
C ILE A 42 8.03 10.55 9.20
N GLY A 43 6.74 10.25 9.37
CA GLY A 43 5.69 11.26 9.26
C GLY A 43 4.28 10.67 9.24
N THR A 44 3.34 11.41 8.67
CA THR A 44 1.92 11.04 8.60
C THR A 44 1.30 11.33 7.24
N TYR A 45 0.42 10.45 6.78
CA TYR A 45 -0.44 10.69 5.62
C TYR A 45 -1.53 11.71 5.92
N ASP A 46 -1.76 12.64 4.99
CA ASP A 46 -2.96 13.48 4.95
C ASP A 46 -4.04 12.82 4.10
N PHE A 47 -4.83 11.96 4.74
CA PHE A 47 -5.97 11.29 4.12
C PHE A 47 -7.20 12.20 3.93
N GLY A 48 -7.14 13.47 4.36
CA GLY A 48 -8.17 14.47 4.11
C GLY A 48 -8.07 15.06 2.69
N ARG A 49 -6.90 14.95 2.08
CA ARG A 49 -6.65 15.33 0.69
C ARG A 49 -6.92 14.17 -0.28
N ARG A 50 -7.18 14.54 -1.54
CA ARG A 50 -7.47 13.59 -2.63
C ARG A 50 -6.22 12.76 -2.92
N SER A 51 -6.39 11.46 -3.10
CA SER A 51 -5.31 10.59 -3.57
C SER A 51 -5.05 10.70 -5.07
N GLU A 52 -3.80 10.47 -5.43
CA GLU A 52 -3.35 10.17 -6.78
C GLU A 52 -3.51 8.66 -6.99
N GLY A 53 -4.55 8.25 -7.70
CA GLY A 53 -4.74 6.83 -8.02
C GLY A 53 -3.71 6.37 -9.05
N SER A 54 -3.32 5.10 -8.97
CA SER A 54 -2.52 4.44 -10.02
C SER A 54 -3.22 3.19 -10.58
N GLU A 55 -2.75 2.70 -11.72
CA GLU A 55 -3.13 1.37 -12.23
C GLU A 55 -2.56 0.23 -11.36
N PHE A 56 -1.58 0.54 -10.52
CA PHE A 56 -0.97 -0.38 -9.56
C PHE A 56 -1.71 -0.40 -8.22
N VAL A 57 -1.37 -1.31 -7.31
CA VAL A 57 -2.10 -1.47 -6.03
C VAL A 57 -2.03 -0.23 -5.12
N PHE A 58 -1.01 0.62 -5.30
CA PHE A 58 -0.79 1.80 -4.49
C PHE A 58 -1.65 3.00 -4.93
N ASP A 59 -2.22 3.69 -3.95
CA ASP A 59 -2.76 5.04 -4.09
C ASP A 59 -1.80 6.02 -3.41
N GLY A 60 -1.44 7.10 -4.10
CA GLY A 60 -0.58 8.15 -3.57
C GLY A 60 -1.38 9.12 -2.71
N TYR A 61 -0.92 9.37 -1.49
CA TYR A 61 -1.47 10.41 -0.62
C TYR A 61 -0.37 11.40 -0.25
N PRO A 62 -0.72 12.68 -0.03
CA PRO A 62 0.22 13.60 0.59
C PRO A 62 0.67 13.06 1.95
N PHE A 63 1.96 13.22 2.23
CA PHE A 63 2.61 12.73 3.43
C PHE A 63 3.47 13.85 4.00
N ASP A 64 3.12 14.27 5.22
CA ASP A 64 3.81 15.30 5.96
C ASP A 64 5.05 14.69 6.62
N VAL A 65 6.23 15.15 6.20
CA VAL A 65 7.53 14.60 6.61
C VAL A 65 7.97 15.26 7.92
N GLU A 66 8.07 14.47 8.99
CA GLU A 66 8.63 14.90 10.28
C GLU A 66 10.16 14.73 10.33
N ALA A 67 10.69 13.66 9.74
CA ALA A 67 12.12 13.39 9.72
C ALA A 67 12.54 12.62 8.46
N VAL A 68 13.74 12.92 7.97
CA VAL A 68 14.39 12.20 6.87
C VAL A 68 15.56 11.41 7.41
N LEU A 69 15.51 10.08 7.28
CA LEU A 69 16.56 9.15 7.71
C LEU A 69 17.51 8.79 6.56
N LYS A 70 17.01 8.77 5.32
CA LYS A 70 17.78 8.52 4.08
C LYS A 70 17.18 9.31 2.92
N GLY A 71 18.02 9.74 1.98
CA GLY A 71 17.60 10.46 0.79
C GLY A 71 17.45 11.97 1.01
N LYS A 72 16.80 12.66 0.05
CA LYS A 72 16.50 14.09 0.12
C LYS A 72 15.10 14.33 -0.40
N VAL A 73 14.24 14.89 0.44
CA VAL A 73 12.85 15.23 0.13
C VAL A 73 12.45 16.53 0.82
N GLY A 74 11.32 17.11 0.42
CA GLY A 74 10.74 18.28 1.07
C GLY A 74 10.01 17.93 2.38
N GLU A 75 9.37 18.95 2.96
CA GLU A 75 8.49 18.81 4.12
C GLU A 75 7.20 18.03 3.82
N GLU A 76 6.85 17.94 2.53
CA GLU A 76 5.73 17.14 2.03
C GLU A 76 6.18 16.35 0.80
N ILE A 77 5.69 15.11 0.68
CA ILE A 77 5.82 14.26 -0.49
C ILE A 77 4.48 13.60 -0.83
N THR A 78 4.32 13.08 -2.04
CA THR A 78 3.27 12.09 -2.32
C THR A 78 3.86 10.70 -2.07
N ALA A 79 3.30 9.97 -1.12
CA ALA A 79 3.71 8.61 -0.77
C ALA A 79 2.58 7.62 -1.05
N GLY A 80 2.93 6.50 -1.67
CA GLY A 80 2.03 5.39 -1.96
C GLY A 80 1.72 4.60 -0.69
N ILE A 81 0.45 4.20 -0.56
CA ILE A 81 0.00 3.20 0.41
C ILE A 81 -0.84 2.17 -0.34
N ASP A 82 -0.77 0.91 0.09
CA ASP A 82 -1.66 -0.11 -0.47
C ASP A 82 -3.10 0.34 -0.25
N ARG A 83 -3.90 0.43 -1.33
CA ARG A 83 -5.27 0.94 -1.26
C ARG A 83 -6.15 0.19 -0.27
N PHE A 84 -5.80 -1.07 0.05
CA PHE A 84 -6.52 -1.88 1.02
C PHE A 84 -6.09 -1.61 2.48
N ASP A 85 -4.95 -0.95 2.70
CA ASP A 85 -4.42 -0.62 4.02
C ASP A 85 -4.81 0.80 4.50
N VAL A 86 -5.40 1.62 3.63
CA VAL A 86 -5.78 3.02 3.93
C VAL A 86 -6.64 3.13 5.19
N SER A 87 -7.66 2.30 5.34
CA SER A 87 -8.57 2.37 6.49
C SER A 87 -7.84 2.09 7.80
N TRP A 88 -6.97 1.09 7.82
CA TRP A 88 -6.19 0.75 9.00
C TRP A 88 -5.16 1.83 9.33
N ALA A 89 -4.52 2.42 8.31
CA ALA A 89 -3.55 3.48 8.52
C ALA A 89 -4.18 4.74 9.12
N LYS A 90 -5.42 5.07 8.73
CA LYS A 90 -6.22 6.12 9.37
C LYS A 90 -6.43 5.84 10.85
N ASP A 91 -6.97 4.65 11.17
CA ASP A 91 -7.25 4.25 12.56
C ASP A 91 -5.99 4.30 13.46
N PHE A 92 -4.82 4.01 12.89
CA PHE A 92 -3.54 4.07 13.59
C PHE A 92 -3.09 5.53 13.82
N GLN A 93 -3.14 6.38 12.78
CA GLN A 93 -2.79 7.80 12.89
C GLN A 93 -3.74 8.59 13.80
N GLU A 94 -5.03 8.26 13.81
CA GLU A 94 -6.02 8.88 14.72
C GLU A 94 -5.67 8.65 16.21
N LYS A 95 -4.87 7.63 16.51
CA LYS A 95 -4.35 7.33 17.85
C LYS A 95 -2.99 7.96 18.12
N GLY A 96 -2.52 8.86 17.24
CA GLY A 96 -1.21 9.52 17.32
C GLY A 96 -0.06 8.70 16.74
N GLY A 97 -0.36 7.62 16.00
CA GLY A 97 0.66 6.82 15.33
C GLY A 97 1.31 7.54 14.15
N ARG A 98 2.57 7.21 13.87
CA ARG A 98 3.35 7.74 12.74
C ARG A 98 3.94 6.59 11.93
N PHE A 99 4.26 6.84 10.67
CA PHE A 99 4.84 5.82 9.81
C PHE A 99 6.29 6.10 9.49
N MET A 100 7.10 5.05 9.51
CA MET A 100 8.41 5.03 8.87
C MET A 100 8.25 4.39 7.49
N LEU A 101 8.39 5.19 6.43
CA LEU A 101 8.23 4.71 5.06
C LEU A 101 9.62 4.48 4.44
N LEU A 102 9.79 3.33 3.79
CA LEU A 102 10.97 2.97 3.02
C LEU A 102 10.56 3.01 1.56
N LEU A 103 10.96 4.05 0.84
CA LEU A 103 10.36 4.45 -0.41
C LEU A 103 11.30 4.30 -1.60
N GLU A 104 10.78 3.85 -2.73
CA GLU A 104 11.43 3.78 -4.04
C GLU A 104 10.57 4.42 -5.13
N ASN A 105 11.20 4.81 -6.24
CA ASN A 105 10.47 5.14 -7.47
C ASN A 105 10.24 3.86 -8.27
N ILE A 106 8.99 3.62 -8.68
CA ILE A 106 8.65 2.52 -9.59
C ILE A 106 8.09 3.07 -10.90
N PRO A 107 8.28 2.39 -12.05
CA PRO A 107 7.78 2.87 -13.34
C PRO A 107 6.25 3.02 -13.43
N GLU A 108 5.51 2.34 -12.56
CA GLU A 108 4.04 2.28 -12.59
C GLU A 108 3.35 3.49 -11.94
N THR A 109 4.08 4.35 -11.24
CA THR A 109 3.53 5.47 -10.48
C THR A 109 4.39 6.74 -10.61
N ASP A 110 3.76 7.91 -10.60
CA ASP A 110 4.45 9.21 -10.59
C ASP A 110 4.85 9.67 -9.17
N PHE A 111 4.58 8.85 -8.16
CA PHE A 111 4.87 9.10 -6.75
C PHE A 111 5.75 7.99 -6.15
N LEU A 112 6.34 8.28 -4.99
CA LEU A 112 7.17 7.33 -4.25
C LEU A 112 6.32 6.22 -3.66
N THR A 113 6.77 4.97 -3.74
CA THR A 113 6.02 3.81 -3.22
C THR A 113 6.83 2.99 -2.23
N PRO A 114 6.19 2.26 -1.30
CA PRO A 114 6.91 1.44 -0.34
C PRO A 114 7.66 0.30 -1.03
N VAL A 115 8.94 0.12 -0.69
CA VAL A 115 9.76 -0.98 -1.20
C VAL A 115 9.12 -2.30 -0.80
N VAL A 116 8.66 -3.08 -1.77
CA VAL A 116 7.94 -4.35 -1.56
C VAL A 116 6.82 -4.28 -0.50
N ALA A 117 6.07 -3.17 -0.45
CA ALA A 117 5.04 -2.89 0.56
C ALA A 117 5.55 -2.78 2.02
N ALA A 118 6.86 -2.64 2.22
CA ALA A 118 7.47 -2.54 3.54
C ALA A 118 7.27 -1.13 4.13
N ASN A 119 6.41 -1.06 5.15
CA ASN A 119 6.20 0.12 5.99
C ASN A 119 6.42 -0.23 7.46
N GLY A 120 6.96 0.71 8.23
CA GLY A 120 7.11 0.63 9.68
C GLY A 120 6.07 1.48 10.40
N MET A 121 5.55 0.98 11.52
CA MET A 121 4.78 1.78 12.48
C MET A 121 5.69 2.32 13.57
N VAL A 122 5.50 3.59 13.95
CA VAL A 122 6.26 4.28 14.99
C VAL A 122 5.28 4.90 15.98
N GLN A 123 5.53 4.70 17.28
CA GLN A 123 4.79 5.30 18.38
C GLN A 123 5.75 6.01 19.33
#